data_AF-S9QEM4-F1
#
_entry.id   AF-S9QEM4-F1
#
_cell.length_a   1.000
_cell.length_b   1.000
_cell.length_c   1.000
_cell.angle_alpha   90.00
_cell.angle_beta   90.00
_cell.angle_gamma   90.00
#
_symmetry.space_group_name_H-M   'P 1'
#
loop_
_entity.id
_entity.type
_entity.pdbx_description
1 polymer ?
#
loop_
_entity_poly.entity_id
_entity_poly.type
_entity_poly.pdbx_seq_one_letter_code
_entity_poly.pdbx_strand_id
1 'polypeptide(L)'
;MDGAGWAHIRSQMQGSSPIIILKDDPAGASPYRFEYFGKDLEAPFFIDNPHAVCALEFWLPTGFLEERGPARVRELALALAAPLPFNSGHVSLSLNALHQLAGVSDELRQLRLRYPGLDVHALGHLGLHIGTRIRGPHWVTFLGPPVLGELGGVPGLSSRLISPDISVQPLDAERALVTLGEWPEAGDTTRGLTLPLHRELARVLEPWLYHEPPLRDPVANADTLRWERRFLD
;
A
#
# COMPACT_ATOMS: atom_id res chain seq x y z
N MET A 1 4.87 -11.30 -23.49
CA MET A 1 4.57 -12.68 -23.03
C MET A 1 3.77 -13.40 -24.10
N ASP A 2 4.10 -14.66 -24.40
CA ASP A 2 3.46 -15.46 -25.43
C ASP A 2 2.34 -16.36 -24.87
N GLY A 3 1.74 -17.21 -25.70
CA GLY A 3 0.64 -18.10 -25.29
C GLY A 3 1.04 -19.15 -24.26
N ALA A 4 2.27 -19.67 -24.32
CA ALA A 4 2.79 -20.64 -23.36
C ALA A 4 3.00 -19.99 -21.98
N GLY A 5 3.54 -18.76 -21.95
CA GLY A 5 3.65 -17.97 -20.72
C GLY A 5 2.28 -17.74 -20.07
N TRP A 6 1.26 -17.36 -20.84
CA TRP A 6 -0.10 -17.20 -20.31
C TRP A 6 -0.68 -18.50 -19.75
N ALA A 7 -0.48 -19.64 -20.42
CA ALA A 7 -0.94 -20.93 -19.94
C ALA A 7 -0.26 -21.32 -18.62
N HIS A 8 1.06 -21.05 -18.50
CA HIS A 8 1.80 -21.27 -17.26
C HIS A 8 1.26 -20.44 -16.10
N ILE A 9 1.04 -19.14 -16.30
CA ILE A 9 0.50 -18.25 -15.26
C ILE A 9 -0.91 -18.69 -14.83
N ARG A 10 -1.77 -19.06 -15.77
CA ARG A 10 -3.12 -19.57 -15.44
C ARG A 10 -3.07 -20.85 -14.62
N SER A 11 -2.15 -21.76 -14.94
CA SER A 11 -1.94 -22.97 -14.15
C SER A 11 -1.47 -22.63 -12.73
N GLN A 12 -0.53 -21.69 -12.57
CA GLN A 12 -0.10 -21.25 -11.25
C GLN A 12 -1.25 -20.64 -10.45
N MET A 13 -2.09 -19.79 -11.06
CA MET A 13 -3.27 -19.20 -10.40
C MET A 13 -4.27 -20.22 -9.83
N GLN A 14 -4.28 -21.44 -10.34
CA GLN A 14 -5.15 -22.52 -9.86
C GLN A 14 -4.58 -23.26 -8.65
N GLY A 15 -3.33 -22.98 -8.25
CA GLY A 15 -2.74 -23.52 -7.02
C GLY A 15 -3.41 -22.96 -5.76
N SER A 16 -3.25 -23.64 -4.62
CA SER A 16 -3.84 -23.22 -3.34
C SER A 16 -3.13 -22.02 -2.69
N SER A 17 -1.84 -21.81 -2.97
CA SER A 17 -1.05 -20.68 -2.45
C SER A 17 -0.13 -20.11 -3.54
N PRO A 18 -0.70 -19.52 -4.60
CA PRO A 18 0.07 -19.10 -5.76
C PRO A 18 0.94 -17.88 -5.44
N ILE A 19 2.21 -17.94 -5.87
CA ILE A 19 3.09 -16.77 -5.91
C ILE A 19 3.31 -16.45 -7.38
N ILE A 20 2.85 -15.28 -7.80
CA ILE A 20 2.92 -14.83 -9.19
C ILE A 20 3.67 -13.52 -9.21
N ILE A 21 4.73 -13.49 -10.00
CA ILE A 21 5.55 -12.29 -10.18
C ILE A 21 5.76 -12.11 -11.68
N LEU A 22 5.23 -11.02 -12.22
CA LEU A 22 5.40 -10.62 -13.62
C LEU A 22 6.23 -9.34 -13.65
N LYS A 23 7.29 -9.34 -14.46
CA LYS A 23 8.20 -8.21 -14.66
C LYS A 23 8.50 -8.08 -16.15
N ASP A 24 8.63 -6.86 -16.63
CA ASP A 24 9.04 -6.60 -18.03
C ASP A 24 10.56 -6.77 -18.25
N ASP A 25 11.38 -6.56 -17.20
CA ASP A 25 12.81 -6.78 -17.19
C ASP A 25 13.22 -7.67 -15.98
N PRO A 26 13.74 -8.89 -16.22
CA PRO A 26 14.20 -9.78 -15.16
C PRO A 26 15.54 -9.36 -14.52
N ALA A 27 16.33 -8.47 -15.15
CA ALA A 27 17.68 -8.11 -14.72
C ALA A 27 17.78 -6.74 -14.00
N GLY A 28 16.74 -5.92 -14.06
CA GLY A 28 16.75 -4.54 -13.56
C GLY A 28 15.55 -4.13 -12.70
N ALA A 29 15.51 -2.84 -12.36
CA ALA A 29 14.34 -2.21 -11.75
C ALA A 29 13.26 -2.04 -12.83
N SER A 30 12.44 -3.07 -12.98
CA SER A 30 11.33 -3.16 -13.92
C SER A 30 10.33 -1.99 -13.75
N PRO A 31 10.01 -1.20 -14.80
CA PRO A 31 9.03 -0.12 -14.72
C PRO A 31 7.59 -0.63 -14.60
N TYR A 32 7.28 -1.80 -15.16
CA TYR A 32 5.98 -2.46 -14.98
C TYR A 32 6.13 -3.79 -14.26
N ARG A 33 5.47 -3.91 -13.10
CA ARG A 33 5.50 -5.14 -12.30
C ARG A 33 4.12 -5.47 -11.76
N PHE A 34 3.86 -6.76 -11.64
CA PHE A 34 2.72 -7.30 -10.92
C PHE A 34 3.20 -8.38 -9.98
N GLU A 35 2.70 -8.32 -8.75
CA GLU A 35 2.94 -9.35 -7.75
C GLU A 35 1.63 -9.79 -7.12
N TYR A 36 1.50 -11.10 -6.91
CA TYR A 36 0.45 -11.69 -6.12
C TYR A 36 1.03 -12.78 -5.24
N PHE A 37 0.78 -12.66 -3.94
CA PHE A 37 1.12 -13.64 -2.91
C PHE A 37 -0.17 -14.20 -2.33
N GLY A 38 -0.74 -15.19 -3.02
CA GLY A 38 -1.87 -15.97 -2.55
C GLY A 38 -1.47 -16.91 -1.42
N LYS A 39 -2.35 -17.06 -0.44
CA LYS A 39 -2.16 -17.91 0.73
C LYS A 39 -3.43 -18.73 0.94
N ASP A 40 -3.26 -20.01 1.16
CA ASP A 40 -4.29 -20.87 1.71
C ASP A 40 -4.29 -20.66 3.22
N LEU A 41 -5.18 -19.80 3.72
CA LEU A 41 -5.20 -19.43 5.13
C LEU A 41 -5.59 -20.60 6.05
N GLU A 42 -6.14 -21.68 5.49
CA GLU A 42 -6.47 -22.92 6.21
C GLU A 42 -5.29 -23.90 6.25
N ALA A 43 -4.21 -23.63 5.50
CA ALA A 43 -3.03 -24.49 5.52
C ALA A 43 -2.35 -24.42 6.90
N PRO A 44 -1.73 -25.53 7.38
CA PRO A 44 -1.08 -25.58 8.70
C PRO A 44 -0.05 -24.48 8.97
N PHE A 45 0.56 -23.93 7.91
CA PHE A 45 1.52 -22.84 8.04
C PHE A 45 0.88 -21.48 8.37
N PHE A 46 -0.39 -21.27 8.01
CA PHE A 46 -1.10 -19.99 8.17
C PHE A 46 -2.25 -20.04 9.15
N ILE A 47 -2.77 -21.22 9.49
CA ILE A 47 -4.00 -21.39 10.28
C ILE A 47 -3.94 -20.70 11.65
N ASP A 48 -2.76 -20.64 12.28
CA ASP A 48 -2.55 -19.97 13.57
C ASP A 48 -2.03 -18.53 13.44
N ASN A 49 -1.92 -18.00 12.22
CA ASN A 49 -1.47 -16.63 11.96
C ASN A 49 -2.64 -15.73 11.51
N PRO A 50 -3.31 -15.02 12.43
CA PRO A 50 -4.42 -14.13 12.10
C PRO A 50 -4.00 -12.89 11.29
N HIS A 51 -2.69 -12.68 11.11
CA HIS A 51 -2.14 -11.55 10.37
C HIS A 51 -1.74 -11.89 8.93
N ALA A 52 -1.73 -13.18 8.57
CA ALA A 52 -1.47 -13.60 7.21
C ALA A 52 -2.66 -13.27 6.29
N VAL A 53 -2.36 -12.62 5.16
CA VAL A 53 -3.35 -12.26 4.15
C VAL A 53 -2.81 -12.51 2.74
N CYS A 54 -3.72 -12.76 1.80
CA CYS A 54 -3.40 -12.62 0.39
C CYS A 54 -3.06 -11.16 0.09
N ALA A 55 -1.98 -10.92 -0.66
CA ALA A 55 -1.54 -9.56 -0.97
C ALA A 55 -1.19 -9.45 -2.45
N LEU A 56 -1.47 -8.30 -3.05
CA LEU A 56 -1.14 -8.01 -4.43
C LEU A 56 -0.65 -6.58 -4.61
N GLU A 57 0.18 -6.36 -5.63
CA GLU A 57 0.72 -5.05 -5.94
C GLU A 57 0.91 -4.90 -7.46
N PHE A 58 0.68 -3.69 -7.95
CA PHE A 58 0.93 -3.28 -9.33
C PHE A 58 1.87 -2.10 -9.34
N TRP A 59 2.89 -2.15 -10.20
CA TRP A 59 3.85 -1.07 -10.37
C TRP A 59 3.64 -0.46 -11.75
N LEU A 60 3.58 0.86 -11.76
CA LEU A 60 3.47 1.68 -12.96
C LEU A 60 4.59 2.71 -12.91
N PRO A 61 5.24 3.03 -14.05
CA PRO A 61 6.23 4.09 -14.08
C PRO A 61 5.55 5.44 -13.82
N THR A 62 6.26 6.38 -13.19
CA THR A 62 5.75 7.75 -12.98
C THR A 62 5.43 8.45 -14.30
N GLY A 63 6.13 8.10 -15.39
CA GLY A 63 5.78 8.57 -16.74
C GLY A 63 4.33 8.25 -17.14
N PHE A 64 3.76 7.12 -16.69
CA PHE A 64 2.34 6.83 -16.93
C PHE A 64 1.43 7.81 -16.17
N LEU A 65 1.78 8.18 -14.93
CA LEU A 65 1.05 9.20 -14.16
C LEU A 65 1.17 10.58 -14.82
N GLU A 66 2.36 10.96 -15.28
CA GLU A 66 2.62 12.25 -15.93
C GLU A 66 1.87 12.37 -17.26
N GLU A 67 1.90 11.32 -18.09
CA GLU A 67 1.26 11.32 -19.41
C GLU A 67 -0.27 11.19 -19.34
N ARG A 68 -0.79 10.37 -18.42
CA ARG A 68 -2.21 10.03 -18.34
C ARG A 68 -2.98 10.83 -17.30
N GLY A 69 -2.26 11.49 -16.40
CA GLY A 69 -2.80 12.26 -15.29
C GLY A 69 -3.28 11.40 -14.11
N PRO A 70 -3.44 12.02 -12.93
CA PRO A 70 -3.83 11.35 -11.70
C PRO A 70 -5.21 10.70 -11.77
N ALA A 71 -6.16 11.35 -12.46
CA ALA A 71 -7.51 10.82 -12.63
C ALA A 71 -7.49 9.44 -13.29
N ARG A 72 -6.67 9.26 -14.33
CA ARG A 72 -6.58 7.98 -15.04
C ARG A 72 -5.92 6.88 -14.20
N VAL A 73 -4.93 7.23 -13.37
CA VAL A 73 -4.31 6.29 -12.42
C VAL A 73 -5.34 5.86 -11.37
N ARG A 74 -6.13 6.78 -10.83
CA ARG A 74 -7.20 6.47 -9.87
C ARG A 74 -8.28 5.59 -10.48
N GLU A 75 -8.73 5.88 -11.70
CA GLU A 75 -9.68 5.03 -12.44
C GLU A 75 -9.16 3.59 -12.63
N LEU A 76 -7.88 3.45 -12.97
CA LEU A 76 -7.25 2.14 -13.12
C LEU A 76 -7.20 1.40 -11.78
N ALA A 77 -6.78 2.06 -10.70
CA ALA A 77 -6.75 1.48 -9.36
C ALA A 77 -8.15 1.03 -8.91
N LEU A 78 -9.18 1.84 -9.18
CA LEU A 78 -10.57 1.50 -8.92
C LEU A 78 -11.01 0.26 -9.70
N ALA A 79 -10.72 0.20 -11.00
CA ALA A 79 -11.08 -0.94 -11.84
C ALA A 79 -10.39 -2.24 -11.38
N LEU A 80 -9.14 -2.16 -10.92
CA LEU A 80 -8.38 -3.28 -10.36
C LEU A 80 -8.92 -3.72 -8.99
N ALA A 81 -9.33 -2.78 -8.15
CA ALA A 81 -9.79 -3.04 -6.78
C ALA A 81 -11.24 -3.53 -6.71
N ALA A 82 -12.11 -3.08 -7.63
CA ALA A 82 -13.53 -3.38 -7.63
C ALA A 82 -13.89 -4.87 -7.43
N PRO A 83 -13.28 -5.84 -8.14
CA PRO A 83 -13.62 -7.25 -7.99
C PRO A 83 -13.00 -7.93 -6.75
N LEU A 84 -12.14 -7.24 -6.00
CA LEU A 84 -11.34 -7.86 -4.95
C LEU A 84 -11.98 -7.72 -3.56
N PRO A 85 -12.03 -8.80 -2.76
CA PRO A 85 -12.53 -8.76 -1.39
C PRO A 85 -11.43 -8.26 -0.42
N PHE A 86 -10.97 -7.03 -0.59
CA PHE A 86 -9.88 -6.48 0.22
C PHE A 86 -10.34 -5.97 1.59
N ASN A 87 -9.48 -6.11 2.60
CA ASN A 87 -9.62 -5.42 3.89
C ASN A 87 -9.09 -3.98 3.81
N SER A 88 -8.00 -3.78 3.07
CA SER A 88 -7.36 -2.49 2.86
C SER A 88 -6.47 -2.52 1.61
N GLY A 89 -6.11 -1.36 1.09
CA GLY A 89 -5.14 -1.20 0.02
C GLY A 89 -4.78 0.27 -0.20
N HIS A 90 -3.84 0.56 -1.09
CA HIS A 90 -3.44 1.95 -1.35
C HIS A 90 -2.78 2.15 -2.72
N VAL A 91 -2.69 3.42 -3.13
CA VAL A 91 -1.88 3.89 -4.26
C VAL A 91 -1.02 5.04 -3.77
N SER A 92 0.28 4.99 -4.08
CA SER A 92 1.24 6.04 -3.71
C SER A 92 2.36 6.10 -4.74
N LEU A 93 3.11 7.20 -4.73
CA LEU A 93 4.46 7.20 -5.26
C LEU A 93 5.32 6.24 -4.42
N SER A 94 6.31 5.60 -5.03
CA SER A 94 7.17 4.64 -4.33
C SER A 94 8.63 4.76 -4.76
N LEU A 95 9.53 4.44 -3.84
CA LEU A 95 10.96 4.31 -4.11
C LEU A 95 11.24 2.93 -4.70
N ASN A 96 11.41 2.87 -6.03
CA ASN A 96 11.84 1.65 -6.72
C ASN A 96 13.35 1.48 -6.60
N ALA A 97 13.79 0.66 -5.64
CA ALA A 97 15.19 0.41 -5.36
C ALA A 97 15.48 -1.08 -5.15
N LEU A 98 16.72 -1.50 -5.48
CA LEU A 98 17.26 -2.81 -5.12
C LEU A 98 17.62 -2.84 -3.63
N HIS A 99 16.60 -2.79 -2.78
CA HIS A 99 16.68 -2.71 -1.30
C HIS A 99 17.47 -3.84 -0.64
N GLN A 100 17.78 -4.92 -1.37
CA GLN A 100 18.59 -6.04 -0.88
C GLN A 100 20.10 -5.73 -0.87
N LEU A 101 20.53 -4.60 -1.45
CA LEU A 101 21.92 -4.15 -1.43
C LEU A 101 22.17 -3.24 -0.22
N ALA A 102 23.25 -3.52 0.51
CA ALA A 102 23.53 -2.88 1.80
C ALA A 102 23.64 -1.35 1.74
N GLY A 103 24.36 -0.79 0.75
CA GLY A 103 24.46 0.66 0.55
C GLY A 103 23.08 1.29 0.31
N VAL A 104 22.34 0.74 -0.67
CA VAL A 104 20.99 1.19 -1.07
C VAL A 104 20.02 1.26 0.11
N SER A 105 20.19 0.42 1.13
CA SER A 105 19.35 0.42 2.33
C SER A 105 19.53 1.69 3.18
N ASP A 106 20.75 2.23 3.27
CA ASP A 106 21.05 3.44 4.03
C ASP A 106 20.48 4.69 3.36
N GLU A 107 20.69 4.84 2.05
CA GLU A 107 20.12 5.96 1.30
C GLU A 107 18.59 5.90 1.28
N LEU A 108 18.01 4.71 1.11
CA LEU A 108 16.55 4.52 1.13
C LEU A 108 15.95 4.95 2.48
N ARG A 109 16.65 4.69 3.58
CA ARG A 109 16.21 5.12 4.92
C ARG A 109 16.21 6.64 5.08
N GLN A 110 17.19 7.33 4.51
CA GLN A 110 17.23 8.80 4.53
C GLN A 110 16.15 9.38 3.63
N LEU A 111 15.99 8.82 2.42
CA LEU A 111 15.02 9.28 1.44
C LEU A 111 13.58 9.11 1.94
N ARG A 112 13.24 7.97 2.56
CA ARG A 112 11.89 7.78 3.13
C ARG A 112 11.60 8.86 4.17
N LEU A 113 12.49 9.11 5.14
CA LEU A 113 12.27 10.13 6.18
C LEU A 113 12.19 11.56 5.62
N ARG A 114 12.88 11.84 4.51
CA ARG A 114 12.79 13.12 3.82
C ARG A 114 11.48 13.28 3.05
N TYR A 115 11.02 12.23 2.38
CA TYR A 115 9.87 12.22 1.48
C TYR A 115 8.75 11.31 2.02
N PRO A 116 8.01 11.75 3.06
CA PRO A 116 7.08 10.89 3.79
C PRO A 116 5.89 10.39 2.97
N GLY A 117 5.59 11.00 1.82
CA GLY A 117 4.53 10.54 0.91
C GLY A 117 4.96 9.41 -0.02
N LEU A 118 6.27 9.12 -0.11
CA LEU A 118 6.76 7.97 -0.87
C LEU A 118 6.56 6.69 -0.07
N ASP A 119 6.20 5.61 -0.73
CA ASP A 119 6.12 4.29 -0.14
C ASP A 119 7.41 3.48 -0.36
N VAL A 120 7.55 2.39 0.38
CA VAL A 120 8.65 1.42 0.23
C VAL A 120 8.05 0.05 -0.01
N HIS A 121 8.52 -0.68 -1.02
CA HIS A 121 7.95 -2.00 -1.34
C HIS A 121 8.34 -3.06 -0.32
N ALA A 122 7.36 -3.80 0.20
CA ALA A 122 7.59 -4.92 1.13
C ALA A 122 6.43 -5.94 1.11
N LEU A 123 5.80 -6.16 -0.05
CA LEU A 123 4.52 -6.88 -0.16
C LEU A 123 4.53 -8.27 0.49
N GLY A 124 5.59 -9.06 0.25
CA GLY A 124 5.71 -10.40 0.84
C GLY A 124 5.76 -10.37 2.38
N HIS A 125 6.48 -9.42 2.96
CA HIS A 125 6.55 -9.22 4.41
C HIS A 125 5.22 -8.70 4.98
N LEU A 126 4.65 -7.66 4.37
CA LEU A 126 3.39 -7.08 4.82
C LEU A 126 2.25 -8.09 4.77
N GLY A 127 2.17 -8.90 3.71
CA GLY A 127 1.15 -9.93 3.57
C GLY A 127 1.22 -11.06 4.61
N LEU A 128 2.26 -11.12 5.44
CA LEU A 128 2.35 -12.08 6.55
C LEU A 128 1.94 -11.47 7.90
N HIS A 129 1.90 -10.14 8.01
CA HIS A 129 1.85 -9.43 9.29
C HIS A 129 0.76 -8.35 9.37
N ILE A 130 0.21 -7.88 8.26
CA ILE A 130 -0.71 -6.73 8.28
C ILE A 130 -2.12 -7.09 8.79
N GLY A 131 -2.61 -8.31 8.55
CA GLY A 131 -3.96 -8.73 8.93
C GLY A 131 -5.03 -7.79 8.37
N THR A 132 -5.87 -7.26 9.27
CA THR A 132 -6.94 -6.30 8.95
C THR A 132 -6.54 -4.83 9.14
N ARG A 133 -5.27 -4.56 9.47
CA ARG A 133 -4.74 -3.21 9.71
C ARG A 133 -4.45 -2.49 8.39
N ILE A 134 -4.24 -1.17 8.49
CA ILE A 134 -3.94 -0.31 7.34
C ILE A 134 -2.48 0.10 7.39
N ARG A 135 -1.77 0.00 6.27
CA ARG A 135 -0.34 0.36 6.20
C ARG A 135 -0.05 1.81 6.61
N GLY A 136 -0.94 2.72 6.26
CA GLY A 136 -0.79 4.15 6.48
C GLY A 136 -1.74 4.95 5.58
N PRO A 137 -1.84 6.27 5.80
CA PRO A 137 -2.46 7.15 4.82
C PRO A 137 -1.53 7.28 3.61
N HIS A 138 -2.11 7.10 2.43
CA HIS A 138 -1.47 7.30 1.13
C HIS A 138 -2.36 8.18 0.26
N TRP A 139 -1.83 8.64 -0.89
CA TRP A 139 -2.56 9.47 -1.84
C TRP A 139 -3.97 8.91 -2.12
N VAL A 140 -4.06 7.61 -2.36
CA VAL A 140 -5.33 6.88 -2.40
C VAL A 140 -5.27 5.76 -1.36
N THR A 141 -6.29 5.66 -0.52
CA THR A 141 -6.42 4.62 0.51
C THR A 141 -7.76 3.90 0.35
N PHE A 142 -7.72 2.60 0.17
CA PHE A 142 -8.88 1.72 0.12
C PHE A 142 -9.17 1.17 1.52
N LEU A 143 -10.41 1.33 1.98
CA LEU A 143 -10.88 0.88 3.29
C LEU A 143 -11.99 -0.14 3.11
N GLY A 144 -11.80 -1.33 3.68
CA GLY A 144 -12.79 -2.40 3.68
C GLY A 144 -13.52 -2.56 5.02
N PRO A 145 -14.34 -3.62 5.15
CA PRO A 145 -15.26 -3.81 6.27
C PRO A 145 -14.62 -3.72 7.67
N PRO A 146 -13.43 -4.31 7.94
CA PRO A 146 -12.88 -4.34 9.29
C PRO A 146 -12.64 -2.94 9.89
N VAL A 147 -12.21 -1.98 9.07
CA VAL A 147 -11.94 -0.61 9.55
C VAL A 147 -13.10 0.32 9.25
N LEU A 148 -13.68 0.24 8.05
CA LEU A 148 -14.76 1.13 7.67
C LEU A 148 -16.02 0.90 8.52
N GLY A 149 -16.28 -0.35 8.93
CA GLY A 149 -17.37 -0.68 9.84
C GLY A 149 -17.22 0.00 11.21
N GLU A 150 -16.03 -0.08 11.82
CA GLU A 150 -15.74 0.55 13.12
C GLU A 150 -15.75 2.09 13.04
N LEU A 151 -15.45 2.65 11.87
CA LEU A 151 -15.56 4.09 11.62
C LEU A 151 -17.02 4.57 11.48
N GLY A 152 -18.00 3.67 11.39
CA GLY A 152 -19.40 4.00 11.15
C GLY A 152 -19.73 4.18 9.66
N GLY A 153 -19.05 3.45 8.78
CA GLY A 153 -19.22 3.54 7.34
C GLY A 153 -18.64 4.82 6.74
N VAL A 154 -18.97 5.07 5.47
CA VAL A 154 -18.61 6.32 4.78
C VAL A 154 -19.08 7.58 5.53
N PRO A 155 -20.33 7.67 6.04
CA PRO A 155 -20.77 8.86 6.77
C PRO A 155 -19.94 9.13 8.04
N GLY A 156 -19.63 8.08 8.80
CA GLY A 156 -18.83 8.18 10.01
C GLY A 156 -17.39 8.63 9.71
N LEU A 157 -16.77 8.08 8.66
CA LEU A 157 -15.46 8.53 8.19
C LEU A 157 -15.48 10.00 7.72
N SER A 158 -16.39 10.36 6.82
CA SER A 158 -16.48 11.72 6.28
C SER A 158 -16.72 12.77 7.36
N SER A 159 -17.48 12.45 8.42
CA SER A 159 -17.73 13.38 9.53
C SER A 159 -16.50 13.71 10.39
N ARG A 160 -15.44 12.89 10.32
CA ARG A 160 -14.18 13.08 11.05
C ARG A 160 -13.12 13.83 10.23
N LEU A 161 -13.37 14.03 8.94
CA LEU A 161 -12.49 14.75 8.02
C LEU A 161 -12.96 16.20 7.92
N ILE A 162 -12.00 17.12 7.93
CA ILE A 162 -12.18 18.57 7.93
C ILE A 162 -11.79 19.14 6.56
N SER A 163 -10.72 18.63 5.97
CA SER A 163 -10.19 19.19 4.73
C SER A 163 -11.10 18.88 3.53
N PRO A 164 -11.50 19.89 2.74
CA PRO A 164 -12.32 19.68 1.54
C PRO A 164 -11.56 18.95 0.43
N ASP A 165 -10.23 18.91 0.49
CA ASP A 165 -9.38 18.23 -0.49
C ASP A 165 -9.26 16.71 -0.21
N ILE A 166 -9.85 16.24 0.90
CA ILE A 166 -10.00 14.81 1.16
C ILE A 166 -11.38 14.37 0.67
N SER A 167 -11.40 13.54 -0.37
CA SER A 167 -12.63 12.95 -0.88
C SER A 167 -12.80 11.53 -0.36
N VAL A 168 -14.03 11.18 0.01
CA VAL A 168 -14.43 9.82 0.39
C VAL A 168 -15.50 9.36 -0.58
N GLN A 169 -15.22 8.32 -1.35
CA GLN A 169 -16.13 7.74 -2.33
C GLN A 169 -16.53 6.32 -1.90
N PRO A 170 -17.82 6.00 -1.75
CA PRO A 170 -18.26 4.62 -1.59
C PRO A 170 -17.94 3.82 -2.85
N LEU A 171 -17.37 2.63 -2.67
CA LEU A 171 -17.21 1.64 -3.75
C LEU A 171 -18.41 0.72 -3.79
N ASP A 172 -18.88 0.32 -2.61
CA ASP A 172 -20.13 -0.37 -2.36
C ASP A 172 -20.62 -0.08 -0.93
N ALA A 173 -21.43 -0.96 -0.35
CA ALA A 173 -21.97 -0.81 1.00
C ALA A 173 -20.92 -0.91 2.12
N GLU A 174 -19.80 -1.61 1.90
CA GLU A 174 -18.84 -1.95 2.96
C GLU A 174 -17.40 -1.50 2.64
N ARG A 175 -17.16 -0.97 1.43
CA ARG A 175 -15.85 -0.51 0.98
C ARG A 175 -15.88 0.93 0.51
N ALA A 176 -14.81 1.66 0.80
CA ALA A 176 -14.64 3.06 0.42
C ALA A 176 -13.23 3.37 -0.11
N LEU A 177 -13.16 4.40 -0.93
CA LEU A 177 -11.93 5.03 -1.41
C LEU A 177 -11.77 6.38 -0.73
N VAL A 178 -10.62 6.63 -0.11
CA VAL A 178 -10.21 7.96 0.33
C VAL A 178 -9.14 8.47 -0.63
N THR A 179 -9.29 9.70 -1.14
CA THR A 179 -8.28 10.35 -1.99
C THR A 179 -7.86 11.68 -1.40
N LEU A 180 -6.54 11.90 -1.30
CA LEU A 180 -5.91 13.09 -0.73
C LEU A 180 -5.45 14.04 -1.83
N GLY A 181 -6.24 15.07 -2.12
CA GLY A 181 -5.93 16.03 -3.19
C GLY A 181 -5.97 15.40 -4.58
N GLU A 182 -5.58 16.19 -5.59
CA GLU A 182 -5.63 15.75 -6.98
C GLU A 182 -4.42 14.88 -7.36
N TRP A 183 -3.22 15.26 -6.95
CA TRP A 183 -1.97 14.59 -7.31
C TRP A 183 -1.34 13.89 -6.10
N PRO A 184 -0.63 12.76 -6.29
CA PRO A 184 0.16 12.21 -5.21
C PRO A 184 1.32 13.14 -4.88
N GLU A 185 1.50 13.41 -3.59
CA GLU A 185 2.58 14.26 -3.10
C GLU A 185 3.64 13.45 -2.37
N ALA A 186 4.92 13.65 -2.70
CA ALA A 186 6.03 13.03 -1.98
C ALA A 186 6.33 13.72 -0.63
N GLY A 187 5.93 14.99 -0.49
CA GLY A 187 6.41 15.88 0.59
C GLY A 187 7.87 16.27 0.37
N ASP A 188 8.47 16.95 1.36
CA ASP A 188 9.92 17.18 1.52
C ASP A 188 10.11 17.87 2.88
N THR A 189 10.54 17.10 3.88
CA THR A 189 10.70 17.61 5.25
C THR A 189 11.78 18.68 5.37
N THR A 190 12.77 18.72 4.46
CA THR A 190 13.80 19.77 4.44
C THR A 190 13.29 21.10 3.88
N ARG A 191 12.14 21.08 3.19
CA ARG A 191 11.50 22.27 2.60
C ARG A 191 10.20 22.66 3.32
N GLY A 192 9.86 21.97 4.42
CA GLY A 192 8.63 22.22 5.17
C GLY A 192 7.36 21.74 4.45
N LEU A 193 7.47 20.85 3.46
CA LEU A 193 6.31 20.23 2.79
C LEU A 193 5.85 19.01 3.60
N THR A 194 4.93 19.23 4.53
CA THR A 194 4.60 18.30 5.63
C THR A 194 3.40 17.38 5.39
N LEU A 195 2.78 17.44 4.20
CA LEU A 195 1.64 16.60 3.79
C LEU A 195 0.45 16.68 4.76
N PRO A 196 -0.20 17.85 4.91
CA PRO A 196 -1.26 18.05 5.90
C PRO A 196 -2.47 17.10 5.70
N LEU A 197 -2.85 16.80 4.45
CA LEU A 197 -3.94 15.86 4.15
C LEU A 197 -3.63 14.44 4.66
N HIS A 198 -2.36 14.01 4.56
CA HIS A 198 -1.93 12.72 5.07
C HIS A 198 -1.97 12.69 6.60
N ARG A 199 -1.56 13.78 7.26
CA ARG A 199 -1.63 13.91 8.73
C ARG A 199 -3.05 13.89 9.26
N GLU A 200 -3.96 14.56 8.57
CA GLU A 200 -5.38 14.54 8.93
C GLU A 200 -5.95 13.12 8.87
N LEU A 201 -5.75 12.43 7.73
CA LEU A 201 -6.19 11.05 7.60
C LEU A 201 -5.49 10.12 8.61
N ALA A 202 -4.20 10.33 8.88
CA ALA A 202 -3.44 9.56 9.87
C ALA A 202 -4.10 9.60 11.25
N ARG A 203 -4.50 10.79 11.73
CA ARG A 203 -5.15 10.96 13.04
C ARG A 203 -6.47 10.24 13.12
N VAL A 204 -7.24 10.23 12.02
CA VAL A 204 -8.51 9.48 11.97
C VAL A 204 -8.24 7.98 11.99
N LEU A 205 -7.22 7.52 11.27
CA LEU A 205 -6.90 6.09 11.12
C LEU A 205 -5.99 5.52 12.22
N GLU A 206 -5.44 6.33 13.12
CA GLU A 206 -4.42 5.94 14.12
C GLU A 206 -4.71 4.61 14.82
N PRO A 207 -5.95 4.33 15.31
CA PRO A 207 -6.25 3.06 15.99
C PRO A 207 -6.08 1.81 15.12
N TRP A 208 -6.09 1.95 13.80
CA TRP A 208 -6.06 0.86 12.81
C TRP A 208 -4.78 0.80 12.00
N LEU A 209 -3.84 1.72 12.23
CA LEU A 209 -2.55 1.70 11.55
C LEU A 209 -1.75 0.45 11.94
N TYR A 210 -1.11 -0.14 10.94
CA TYR A 210 -0.17 -1.22 11.12
C TYR A 210 1.13 -0.66 11.67
N HIS A 211 1.60 -1.29 12.76
CA HIS A 211 2.91 -1.07 13.32
C HIS A 211 3.63 -2.41 13.37
N GLU A 212 4.81 -2.46 12.78
CA GLU A 212 5.62 -3.66 12.79
C GLU A 212 6.01 -4.01 14.23
N PRO A 213 5.86 -5.27 14.66
CA PRO A 213 6.35 -5.70 15.96
C PRO A 213 7.84 -5.36 16.07
N PRO A 214 8.32 -4.92 17.24
CA PRO A 214 9.71 -4.55 17.42
C PRO A 214 10.63 -5.73 17.04
N LEU A 215 11.51 -5.50 16.08
CA LEU A 215 12.60 -6.39 15.69
C LEU A 215 13.59 -6.56 16.84
N ARG A 216 14.50 -7.52 16.72
CA ARG A 216 15.57 -7.71 17.71
C ARG A 216 16.62 -6.59 17.70
N ASP A 217 16.68 -5.76 16.66
CA ASP A 217 17.59 -4.61 16.53
C ASP A 217 16.90 -3.30 16.97
N PRO A 218 17.34 -2.67 18.08
CA PRO A 218 16.76 -1.43 18.59
C PRO A 218 16.84 -0.22 17.65
N VAL A 219 17.89 -0.12 16.80
CA VAL A 219 18.05 1.02 15.89
C VAL A 219 17.10 0.89 14.70
N ALA A 220 17.03 -0.32 14.12
CA ALA A 220 16.06 -0.63 13.06
C ALA A 220 14.61 -0.37 13.54
N ASN A 221 14.31 -0.66 14.81
CA ASN A 221 13.01 -0.40 15.41
C ASN A 221 12.66 1.09 15.48
N ALA A 222 13.60 1.95 15.90
CA ALA A 222 13.33 3.38 16.04
C ALA A 222 13.03 4.03 14.69
N ASP A 223 13.80 3.69 13.65
CA ASP A 223 13.59 4.26 12.31
C ASP A 223 12.34 3.70 11.62
N THR A 224 11.98 2.44 11.86
CA THR A 224 10.72 1.85 11.37
C THR A 224 9.54 2.49 12.07
N LEU A 225 9.55 2.60 13.40
CA LEU A 225 8.47 3.25 14.14
C LEU A 225 8.30 4.71 13.72
N ARG A 226 9.41 5.45 13.57
CA ARG A 226 9.39 6.83 13.08
C ARG A 226 8.77 6.93 11.68
N TRP A 227 9.06 5.96 10.80
CA TRP A 227 8.46 5.89 9.48
C TRP A 227 6.95 5.62 9.54
N GLU A 228 6.52 4.65 10.34
CA GLU A 228 5.10 4.31 10.47
C GLU A 228 4.29 5.45 11.10
N ARG A 229 4.88 6.17 12.06
CA ARG A 229 4.27 7.32 12.75
C ARG A 229 4.54 8.67 12.11
N ARG A 230 5.15 8.73 10.92
CA ARG A 230 5.61 9.97 10.25
C ARG A 230 4.54 11.07 10.05
N PHE A 231 3.27 10.70 10.14
CA PHE A 231 2.13 11.61 10.00
C PHE A 231 1.38 11.89 11.29
N LEU A 232 1.71 11.20 12.38
CA LEU A 232 1.13 11.39 13.71
C LEU A 232 1.98 12.33 14.57
N ASP A 233 3.31 12.22 14.45
CA ASP A 233 4.29 12.96 15.25
C ASP A 233 4.76 14.27 14.58
#